data_AF-A0A7A3C4K5-F1
#
_entry.id   AF-A0A7A3C4K5-F1
#
_cell.length_a   1.000
_cell.length_b   1.000
_cell.length_c   1.000
_cell.angle_alpha   90.00
_cell.angle_beta   90.00
_cell.angle_gamma   90.00
#
_symmetry.space_group_name_H-M   'P 1'
#
loop_
_entity.id
_entity.type
_entity.pdbx_description
1 polymer ?
#
loop_
_entity_poly.entity_id
_entity_poly.type
_entity_poly.pdbx_seq_one_letter_code
_entity_poly.pdbx_strand_id
1 'polypeptide(L)' 'IRSIPTLALFQGGREIARQAGAMGSQDIVRWASAQVGR' A
#
# COMPACT_ATOMS: atom_id res chain seq x y z
N ILE A 1 -1.41 -13.39 -3.17
CA ILE A 1 -0.35 -12.57 -3.81
C ILE A 1 -0.13 -13.13 -5.20
N ARG A 2 -0.15 -12.30 -6.25
CA ARG A 2 -0.01 -12.74 -7.67
C ARG A 2 1.27 -12.23 -8.35
N SER A 3 2.00 -11.31 -7.71
CA SER A 3 3.28 -10.76 -8.17
C SER A 3 4.15 -10.35 -6.97
N ILE A 4 5.47 -10.28 -7.14
CA ILE A 4 6.43 -9.90 -6.08
C ILE A 4 7.32 -8.76 -6.59
N PRO A 5 7.52 -7.69 -5.81
CA PRO A 5 6.93 -7.44 -4.48
C PRO A 5 5.45 -7.03 -4.55
N THR A 6 4.73 -7.25 -3.45
CA THR A 6 3.37 -6.73 -3.22
C THR A 6 3.38 -5.94 -1.91
N LEU A 7 2.80 -4.75 -1.94
CA LEU A 7 2.59 -3.89 -0.79
C LEU A 7 1.13 -3.98 -0.35
N ALA A 8 0.88 -4.14 0.94
CA ALA A 8 -0.45 -4.23 1.54
C ALA A 8 -0.54 -3.26 2.72
N LEU A 9 -1.59 -2.43 2.75
CA LEU A 9 -1.83 -1.43 3.78
C LEU A 9 -2.99 -1.87 4.67
N PHE A 10 -2.76 -1.81 5.99
CA PHE A 10 -3.73 -2.21 6.99
C PHE A 10 -4.05 -1.07 7.95
N GLN A 11 -5.32 -0.94 8.32
CA GLN A 11 -5.80 -0.02 9.37
C GLN A 11 -6.84 -0.75 10.24
N GLY A 12 -6.66 -0.71 11.57
CA GLY A 12 -7.57 -1.39 12.50
C GLY A 12 -7.69 -2.90 12.26
N GLY A 13 -6.63 -3.56 11.79
CA GLY A 13 -6.65 -5.00 11.47
C GLY A 13 -7.34 -5.37 10.15
N ARG A 14 -7.81 -4.38 9.36
CA ARG A 14 -8.40 -4.59 8.03
C ARG A 14 -7.45 -4.12 6.93
N GLU A 15 -7.35 -4.88 5.85
CA GLU A 15 -6.67 -4.44 4.63
C GLU A 15 -7.50 -3.34 3.96
N ILE A 16 -6.90 -2.18 3.71
CA ILE A 16 -7.58 -1.02 3.10
C ILE A 16 -7.05 -0.72 1.69
N ALA A 17 -5.85 -1.19 1.35
CA ALA A 17 -5.30 -1.04 0.01
C ALA A 17 -4.22 -2.08 -0.29
N ARG A 18 -4.05 -2.40 -1.58
CA ARG A 18 -3.03 -3.32 -2.08
C ARG A 18 -2.46 -2.80 -3.39
N GLN A 19 -1.13 -2.86 -3.53
CA GLN A 19 -0.40 -2.45 -4.73
C GLN A 19 0.60 -3.54 -5.13
N ALA A 20 0.58 -3.89 -6.42
CA ALA A 20 1.58 -4.77 -7.01
C ALA A 20 2.77 -3.96 -7.54
N GLY A 21 3.98 -4.51 -7.41
CA GLY A 21 5.20 -3.91 -7.95
C GLY A 21 6.01 -3.12 -6.93
N ALA A 22 7.27 -2.89 -7.28
CA ALA A 22 8.18 -2.09 -6.46
C ALA A 22 7.82 -0.61 -6.56
N MET A 23 7.98 0.10 -5.44
CA MET A 23 7.82 1.55 -5.36
C MET A 23 9.02 2.16 -4.64
N GLY A 24 9.39 3.38 -5.01
CA GLY A 24 10.39 4.14 -4.28
C GLY A 24 9.89 4.55 -2.89
N SER A 25 10.79 4.87 -1.97
CA SER A 25 10.43 5.24 -0.59
C SER A 25 9.43 6.39 -0.52
N GLN A 26 9.64 7.46 -1.31
CA GLN A 26 8.72 8.59 -1.38
C GLN A 26 7.36 8.21 -1.96
N ASP A 27 7.32 7.29 -2.94
CA ASP A 27 6.07 6.80 -3.53
C ASP A 27 5.27 5.97 -2.54
N ILE A 28 5.93 5.17 -1.70
CA ILE A 28 5.27 4.42 -0.61
C ILE A 28 4.57 5.38 0.34
N VAL A 29 5.25 6.46 0.76
CA VAL A 29 4.66 7.47 1.66
C VAL A 29 3.47 8.16 1.00
N ARG A 30 3.63 8.63 -0.23
CA ARG A 30 2.54 9.28 -0.99
C ARG A 30 1.33 8.35 -1.16
N TRP A 31 1.58 7.11 -1.56
CA TRP A 31 0.53 6.10 -1.73
C TRP A 31 -0.19 5.82 -0.43
N ALA A 32 0.53 5.57 0.68
CA ALA A 32 -0.09 5.27 1.97
C ALA A 32 -0.94 6.44 2.47
N SER A 33 -0.43 7.68 2.41
CA SER A 33 -1.17 8.87 2.82
C SER A 33 -2.44 9.09 1.97
N ALA A 34 -2.44 8.73 0.69
CA ALA A 34 -3.60 8.86 -0.18
C ALA A 34 -4.72 7.83 0.08
N GLN A 35 -4.46 6.78 0.87
CA GLN A 35 -5.45 5.77 1.24
C GLN A 35 -6.06 6.01 2.63
N VAL A 36 -5.33 6.66 3.54
CA VAL A 36 -5.83 6.96 4.88
C VAL A 36 -6.77 8.17 4.83
N GLY A 37 -8.06 7.95 5.05
CA GLY A 37 -9.10 9.00 5.06
C GLY A 37 -10.05 9.00 3.87
N ARG A 38 -9.93 8.00 2.97
CA ARG A 38 -11.01 7.62 2.05
C ARG A 38 -11.93 6.61 2.73
#